data_AF-A0A9W7SKM1-F1
#
_entry.id   AF-A0A9W7SKM1-F1
#
_cell.length_a   1.000
_cell.length_b   1.000
_cell.length_c   1.000
_cell.angle_alpha   90.00
_cell.angle_beta   90.00
_cell.angle_gamma   90.00
#
_symmetry.space_group_name_H-M   'P 1'
#
loop_
_entity.id
_entity.type
_entity.pdbx_description
1 polymer ?
#
loop_
_entity_poly.entity_id
_entity_poly.type
_entity_poly.pdbx_seq_one_letter_code
_entity_poly.pdbx_strand_id
1 'polypeptide(L)'
;MEDVAMQAAETLQTGHIQPHPSARHDINPSTSASLKEPVDLQDDPDAASDVDEDEVPVSLLRPTPRRPQMPPLPDLRFEQSYLASIKDAKGWRGVTFITIRDQVLMPLVQGMAWTLIVAGWRYANRDTKLAGQSVGARLRRWWWGVNDWNIPESKWQKTVFMTRRDTLQTIHEPFGDAYYYGPERMGRRFEGDEEARQKSGFAESTYRTILDRIERESSEGKRVLIKDMAQYLVPPFNQHAHLAPSLLKVKRGVGTEEELNSKGGLGLKTVPSARDSAVSISDASHETAAKKPPFPYDTPSEPGNPTVVPKEILERFHFTFLIRHPSHSIPSYYRCCIEPLLERTGFAPFMPEEAGYRELRQMFDFLKGNGFVGPSVCSNDLKAEGPESGLEICLIDADDLLDDPEGIMRRYCQSVGIDFEPEMLIWDDKKAHEFARSQFSKWDGFHDDAINSKDLKPRQHKHSKTPAQMYSEWVEKYGREAADMIQRTVDENVADYEYLKQFAIHV
;
A
#
# COMPACT_ATOMS: atom_id res chain seq x y z
N MET A 1 -12.23 31.79 28.28
CA MET A 1 -12.19 30.75 27.21
C MET A 1 -13.52 30.01 27.07
N GLU A 2 -14.28 29.82 28.15
CA GLU A 2 -15.65 29.25 28.07
C GLU A 2 -16.62 30.10 27.23
N ASP A 3 -16.55 31.42 27.34
CA ASP A 3 -17.43 32.34 26.57
C ASP A 3 -17.24 32.26 25.05
N VAL A 4 -16.01 32.04 24.60
CA VAL A 4 -15.70 31.96 23.16
C VAL A 4 -16.15 30.62 22.58
N ALA A 5 -16.03 29.54 23.36
CA ALA A 5 -16.53 28.22 22.97
C ALA A 5 -18.07 28.19 22.92
N MET A 6 -18.72 28.87 23.88
CA MET A 6 -20.17 29.00 23.91
C MET A 6 -20.69 29.89 22.77
N GLN A 7 -20.04 31.04 22.50
CA GLN A 7 -20.35 31.88 21.35
C GLN A 7 -20.10 31.16 20.02
N ALA A 8 -19.04 30.35 19.91
CA ALA A 8 -18.77 29.55 18.71
C ALA A 8 -19.85 28.48 18.49
N ALA A 9 -20.29 27.80 19.57
CA ALA A 9 -21.36 26.83 19.53
C ALA A 9 -22.71 27.49 19.17
N GLU A 10 -23.04 28.64 19.75
CA GLU A 10 -24.24 29.42 19.39
C GLU A 10 -24.19 29.94 17.96
N THR A 11 -23.03 30.38 17.48
CA THR A 11 -22.85 30.87 16.10
C THR A 11 -22.99 29.73 15.09
N LEU A 12 -22.44 28.55 15.40
CA LEU A 12 -22.62 27.34 14.59
C LEU A 12 -24.07 26.87 14.59
N GLN A 13 -24.73 26.89 15.76
CA GLN A 13 -26.13 26.50 15.88
C GLN A 13 -27.05 27.48 15.15
N THR A 14 -26.77 28.79 15.24
CA THR A 14 -27.52 29.85 14.53
C THR A 14 -27.27 29.80 13.02
N GLY A 15 -26.03 29.51 12.59
CA GLY A 15 -25.68 29.31 11.19
C GLY A 15 -26.27 28.04 10.57
N HIS A 16 -26.73 27.09 11.39
CA HIS A 16 -27.41 25.88 10.94
C HIS A 16 -28.94 26.03 10.89
N ILE A 17 -29.49 27.15 11.38
CA ILE A 17 -30.92 27.46 11.23
C ILE A 17 -31.15 27.84 9.77
N GLN A 18 -31.81 26.96 9.03
CA GLN A 18 -32.15 27.24 7.64
C GLN A 18 -33.19 28.37 7.58
N PRO A 19 -32.85 29.55 7.04
CA PRO A 19 -33.74 30.73 7.07
C PRO A 19 -34.97 30.57 6.17
N HIS A 20 -34.95 29.58 5.26
CA HIS A 20 -36.04 29.22 4.38
C HIS A 20 -36.32 27.70 4.48
N PRO A 21 -37.02 27.26 5.54
CA PRO A 21 -37.37 25.85 5.69
C PRO A 21 -38.30 25.41 4.56
N SER A 22 -38.03 24.25 3.98
CA SER A 22 -38.88 23.69 2.93
C SER A 22 -40.05 22.94 3.55
N ALA A 23 -41.28 23.32 3.22
CA ALA A 23 -42.48 22.62 3.70
C ALA A 23 -42.53 21.13 3.29
N ARG A 24 -41.75 20.72 2.28
CA ARG A 24 -41.66 19.32 1.82
C ARG A 24 -40.65 18.48 2.58
N HIS A 25 -39.61 19.09 3.15
CA HIS A 25 -38.48 18.38 3.75
C HIS A 25 -38.40 18.57 5.28
N ASP A 26 -38.79 19.75 5.76
CA ASP A 26 -38.57 20.19 7.14
C ASP A 26 -39.91 20.15 7.94
N ILE A 27 -40.64 19.04 7.81
CA ILE A 27 -41.89 18.84 8.55
C ILE A 27 -41.55 18.53 10.01
N ASN A 28 -41.90 19.44 10.92
CA ASN A 28 -41.71 19.25 12.35
C ASN A 28 -42.38 17.94 12.84
N PRO A 29 -41.75 17.24 13.83
CA PRO A 29 -42.39 16.11 14.49
C PRO A 29 -43.70 16.56 15.14
N SER A 30 -44.74 15.73 15.09
CA SER A 30 -46.01 16.03 15.74
C SER A 30 -45.80 16.10 17.25
N THR A 31 -45.67 17.30 17.78
CA THR A 31 -45.82 17.54 19.23
C THR A 31 -47.30 17.70 19.54
N SER A 32 -47.69 17.50 20.79
CA SER A 32 -49.07 17.66 21.27
C SER A 32 -49.67 19.07 21.07
N ALA A 33 -48.88 20.03 20.57
CA ALA A 33 -49.29 21.40 20.26
C ALA A 33 -49.49 21.67 18.76
N SER A 34 -49.19 20.72 17.86
CA SER A 34 -49.31 20.91 16.42
C SER A 34 -50.70 20.51 15.92
N LEU A 35 -51.57 21.49 15.70
CA LEU A 35 -52.94 21.30 15.20
C LEU A 35 -53.08 21.44 13.68
N LYS A 36 -52.01 21.80 12.96
CA LYS A 36 -52.04 22.10 11.52
C LYS A 36 -51.33 21.00 10.73
N GLU A 37 -51.99 20.50 9.68
CA GLU A 37 -51.43 19.49 8.77
C GLU A 37 -50.96 20.13 7.46
N PRO A 38 -49.74 19.82 6.96
CA PRO A 38 -49.29 20.26 5.65
C PRO A 38 -50.01 19.48 4.55
N VAL A 39 -50.52 20.20 3.56
CA VAL A 39 -51.29 19.69 2.42
C VAL A 39 -50.70 20.23 1.12
N ASP A 40 -50.66 19.40 0.08
CA ASP A 40 -50.29 19.81 -1.28
C ASP A 40 -51.57 20.00 -2.11
N LEU A 41 -51.58 21.04 -2.95
CA LEU A 41 -52.66 21.33 -3.91
C LEU A 41 -52.47 20.52 -5.19
N GLN A 42 -53.52 19.85 -5.66
CA GLN A 42 -53.55 19.28 -7.01
C GLN A 42 -54.22 20.24 -7.99
N ASP A 43 -53.62 20.38 -9.17
CA ASP A 43 -54.24 21.06 -10.30
C ASP A 43 -55.28 20.12 -10.92
N ASP A 44 -56.56 20.34 -10.59
CA ASP A 44 -57.71 19.73 -11.28
C ASP A 44 -58.51 20.84 -11.98
N PRO A 45 -58.52 20.90 -13.32
CA PRO A 45 -59.16 21.97 -14.07
C PRO A 45 -60.70 21.97 -13.97
N ASP A 46 -61.33 20.89 -13.49
CA ASP A 46 -62.78 20.77 -13.36
C ASP A 46 -63.31 21.11 -11.94
N ALA A 47 -62.43 21.46 -10.99
CA ALA A 47 -62.80 21.69 -9.59
C ALA A 47 -63.20 23.16 -9.26
N ALA A 48 -63.16 24.06 -10.25
CA ALA A 48 -63.31 25.51 -10.05
C ALA A 48 -64.74 26.05 -10.27
N SER A 49 -65.78 25.22 -10.30
CA SER A 49 -67.12 25.69 -10.73
C SER A 49 -68.08 26.14 -9.63
N ASP A 50 -67.77 25.99 -8.33
CA ASP A 50 -68.75 26.25 -7.24
C ASP A 50 -68.15 26.85 -5.95
N VAL A 51 -67.09 27.65 -6.03
CA VAL A 51 -66.53 28.36 -4.84
C VAL A 51 -66.07 29.77 -5.22
N ASP A 52 -66.23 30.73 -4.30
CA ASP A 52 -65.83 32.14 -4.50
C ASP A 52 -64.34 32.25 -4.87
N GLU A 53 -63.97 33.24 -5.70
CA GLU A 53 -62.62 33.41 -6.29
C GLU A 53 -61.47 33.48 -5.26
N ASP A 54 -61.77 33.60 -3.97
CA ASP A 54 -60.80 33.68 -2.87
C ASP A 54 -60.74 32.44 -1.95
N GLU A 55 -61.51 31.36 -2.23
CA GLU A 55 -61.51 30.14 -1.40
C GLU A 55 -61.01 28.89 -2.15
N VAL A 56 -60.03 28.20 -1.57
CA VAL A 56 -59.48 26.96 -2.13
C VAL A 56 -60.38 25.76 -1.74
N PRO A 57 -60.91 24.99 -2.71
CA PRO A 57 -61.74 23.82 -2.43
C PRO A 57 -60.98 22.75 -1.61
N VAL A 58 -61.61 22.26 -0.53
CA VAL A 58 -61.03 21.21 0.34
C VAL A 58 -60.76 19.91 -0.42
N SER A 59 -61.50 19.65 -1.51
CA SER A 59 -61.30 18.48 -2.39
C SER A 59 -59.96 18.49 -3.13
N LEU A 60 -59.31 19.65 -3.28
CA LEU A 60 -57.99 19.78 -3.92
C LEU A 60 -56.82 19.57 -2.96
N LEU A 61 -57.08 19.50 -1.65
CA LEU A 61 -56.08 19.32 -0.62
C LEU A 61 -55.78 17.83 -0.42
N ARG A 62 -54.56 17.39 -0.75
CA ARG A 62 -54.09 16.04 -0.39
C ARG A 62 -53.09 16.10 0.76
N PRO A 63 -53.24 15.26 1.80
CA PRO A 63 -52.28 15.20 2.89
C PRO A 63 -50.96 14.59 2.40
N THR A 64 -49.84 15.24 2.74
CA THR A 64 -48.51 14.79 2.32
C THR A 64 -48.11 13.51 3.08
N PRO A 65 -47.78 12.39 2.41
CA PRO A 65 -47.44 11.14 3.07
C PRO A 65 -46.16 11.26 3.91
N ARG A 66 -46.25 10.92 5.20
CA ARG A 66 -45.12 10.94 6.15
C ARG A 66 -44.29 9.64 6.07
N ARG A 67 -42.95 9.76 6.15
CA ARG A 67 -42.07 8.60 6.32
C ARG A 67 -42.31 7.93 7.69
N PRO A 68 -42.24 6.59 7.80
CA PRO A 68 -42.37 5.89 9.07
C PRO A 68 -41.26 6.33 10.04
N GLN A 69 -41.66 6.73 11.24
CA GLN A 69 -40.76 7.17 12.31
C GLN A 69 -40.05 5.94 12.91
N MET A 70 -38.76 6.06 13.22
CA MET A 70 -38.01 4.99 13.89
C MET A 70 -38.72 4.57 15.19
N PRO A 71 -38.68 3.29 15.59
CA PRO A 71 -39.24 2.85 16.87
C PRO A 71 -38.58 3.64 18.00
N PRO A 72 -39.31 3.86 19.12
CA PRO A 72 -38.76 4.57 20.27
C PRO A 72 -37.45 3.91 20.69
N LEU A 73 -36.41 4.73 20.87
CA LEU A 73 -35.11 4.26 21.34
C LEU A 73 -35.31 3.50 22.67
N PRO A 74 -34.73 2.30 22.83
CA PRO A 74 -34.82 1.57 24.08
C PRO A 74 -34.25 2.42 25.22
N ASP A 75 -35.02 2.57 26.30
CA ASP A 75 -34.65 3.42 27.43
C ASP A 75 -33.41 2.84 28.12
N LEU A 76 -32.28 3.52 27.99
CA LEU A 76 -30.98 3.14 28.56
C LEU A 76 -30.84 3.51 30.04
N ARG A 77 -31.92 3.98 30.68
CA ARG A 77 -31.91 4.28 32.12
C ARG A 77 -32.00 3.00 32.94
N PHE A 78 -30.85 2.58 33.45
CA PHE A 78 -30.65 1.42 34.34
C PHE A 78 -31.60 1.38 35.56
N GLU A 79 -32.19 2.50 35.94
CA GLU A 79 -33.07 2.63 37.11
C GLU A 79 -34.32 1.76 37.02
N GLN A 80 -35.02 1.71 35.87
CA GLN A 80 -36.24 0.89 35.75
C GLN A 80 -35.94 -0.61 35.74
N SER A 81 -34.81 -1.01 35.12
CA SER A 81 -34.36 -2.41 35.13
C SER A 81 -33.98 -2.89 36.54
N TYR A 82 -33.36 -2.01 37.32
CA TYR A 82 -32.99 -2.30 38.71
C TYR A 82 -34.22 -2.37 39.62
N LEU A 83 -35.17 -1.43 39.46
CA LEU A 83 -36.45 -1.43 40.18
C LEU A 83 -37.29 -2.69 39.86
N ALA A 84 -37.23 -3.18 38.63
CA ALA A 84 -37.86 -4.45 38.25
C ALA A 84 -37.19 -5.67 38.91
N SER A 85 -35.85 -5.69 39.01
CA SER A 85 -35.10 -6.79 39.65
C SER A 85 -35.36 -6.90 41.16
N ILE A 86 -35.61 -5.79 41.85
CA ILE A 86 -35.87 -5.76 43.30
C ILE A 86 -37.36 -5.93 43.68
N LYS A 87 -38.28 -6.01 42.69
CA LYS A 87 -39.73 -6.04 42.91
C LYS A 87 -40.20 -7.23 43.77
N ASP A 88 -39.51 -8.36 43.69
CA ASP A 88 -39.85 -9.58 44.44
C ASP A 88 -38.97 -9.79 45.69
N ALA A 89 -38.14 -8.81 46.07
CA ALA A 89 -37.21 -8.93 47.18
C ALA A 89 -37.93 -8.84 48.55
N LYS A 90 -37.94 -9.94 49.30
CA LYS A 90 -38.48 -9.98 50.67
C LYS A 90 -37.45 -9.43 51.67
N GLY A 91 -37.40 -8.11 51.81
CA GLY A 91 -36.66 -7.39 52.85
C GLY A 91 -35.22 -6.99 52.48
N TRP A 92 -34.56 -6.24 53.37
CA TRP A 92 -33.27 -5.56 53.10
C TRP A 92 -32.13 -6.53 52.72
N ARG A 93 -32.08 -7.72 53.33
CA ARG A 93 -31.09 -8.76 52.98
C ARG A 93 -31.29 -9.29 51.55
N GLY A 94 -32.53 -9.38 51.09
CA GLY A 94 -32.86 -9.78 49.72
C GLY A 94 -32.42 -8.74 48.70
N VAL A 95 -32.65 -7.46 49.00
CA VAL A 95 -32.18 -6.35 48.15
C VAL A 95 -30.66 -6.37 48.06
N THR A 96 -29.93 -6.44 49.19
CA THR A 96 -28.46 -6.50 49.19
C THR A 96 -27.90 -7.68 48.39
N PHE A 97 -28.53 -8.86 48.50
CA PHE A 97 -28.11 -10.03 47.72
C PHE A 97 -28.33 -9.83 46.22
N ILE A 98 -29.48 -9.28 45.82
CA ILE A 98 -29.79 -8.99 44.42
C ILE A 98 -28.82 -7.95 43.85
N THR A 99 -28.50 -6.90 44.62
CA THR A 99 -27.51 -5.90 44.21
C THR A 99 -26.13 -6.50 44.01
N ILE A 100 -25.65 -7.36 44.92
CA ILE A 100 -24.33 -8.02 44.78
C ILE A 100 -24.32 -8.97 43.58
N ARG A 101 -25.41 -9.73 43.38
CA ARG A 101 -25.53 -10.63 42.23
C ARG A 101 -25.49 -9.88 40.91
N ASP A 102 -26.27 -8.81 40.78
CA ASP A 102 -26.50 -8.13 39.50
C ASP A 102 -25.43 -7.07 39.19
N GLN A 103 -24.89 -6.39 40.20
CA GLN A 103 -23.93 -5.29 40.01
C GLN A 103 -22.46 -5.70 40.21
N VAL A 104 -22.20 -6.84 40.89
CA VAL A 104 -20.82 -7.31 41.15
C VAL A 104 -20.55 -8.64 40.46
N LEU A 105 -21.36 -9.67 40.71
CA LEU A 105 -21.09 -11.01 40.18
C LEU A 105 -21.40 -11.12 38.68
N MET A 106 -22.53 -10.60 38.21
CA MET A 106 -22.92 -10.62 36.80
C MET A 106 -21.87 -9.95 35.89
N PRO A 107 -21.40 -8.72 36.16
CA PRO A 107 -20.37 -8.09 35.35
C PRO A 107 -19.03 -8.82 35.39
N LEU A 108 -18.66 -9.40 36.54
CA LEU A 108 -17.45 -10.23 36.69
C LEU A 108 -17.53 -11.50 35.84
N VAL A 109 -18.66 -12.21 35.90
CA VAL A 109 -18.87 -13.44 35.12
C VAL A 109 -18.97 -13.13 33.62
N GLN A 110 -19.66 -12.05 33.25
CA GLN A 110 -19.74 -11.59 31.86
C GLN A 110 -18.36 -11.16 31.33
N GLY A 111 -17.59 -10.41 32.13
CA GLY A 111 -16.23 -10.00 31.79
C GLY A 111 -15.26 -11.17 31.68
N MET A 112 -15.35 -12.15 32.59
CA MET A 112 -14.55 -13.37 32.53
C MET A 112 -14.92 -14.22 31.32
N ALA A 113 -16.21 -14.42 31.05
CA ALA A 113 -16.69 -15.14 29.87
C ALA A 113 -16.25 -14.45 28.57
N TRP A 114 -16.36 -13.12 28.50
CA TRP A 114 -15.90 -12.35 27.35
C TRP A 114 -14.38 -12.46 27.16
N THR A 115 -13.62 -12.40 28.25
CA THR A 115 -12.16 -12.56 28.21
C THR A 115 -11.77 -13.95 27.74
N LEU A 116 -12.47 -14.99 28.19
CA LEU A 116 -12.25 -16.37 27.75
C LEU A 116 -12.67 -16.60 26.29
N ILE A 117 -13.76 -15.98 25.83
CA ILE A 117 -14.19 -16.02 24.42
C ILE A 117 -13.15 -15.32 23.54
N VAL A 118 -12.69 -14.13 23.92
CA VAL A 118 -11.67 -13.38 23.19
C VAL A 118 -10.33 -14.12 23.22
N ALA A 119 -9.94 -14.70 24.35
CA ALA A 119 -8.72 -15.51 24.47
C ALA A 119 -8.81 -16.79 23.64
N GLY A 120 -9.94 -17.49 23.66
CA GLY A 120 -10.21 -18.67 22.84
C GLY A 120 -10.25 -18.35 21.35
N TRP A 121 -10.88 -17.24 20.95
CA TRP A 121 -10.84 -16.73 19.58
C TRP A 121 -9.40 -16.40 19.16
N ARG A 122 -8.63 -15.70 20.00
CA ARG A 122 -7.23 -15.36 19.74
C ARG A 122 -6.36 -16.62 19.60
N TYR A 123 -6.59 -17.63 20.44
CA TYR A 123 -5.89 -18.91 20.39
C TYR A 123 -6.23 -19.69 19.11
N ALA A 124 -7.52 -19.79 18.76
CA ALA A 124 -7.97 -20.44 17.52
C ALA A 124 -7.48 -19.71 16.25
N ASN A 125 -7.26 -18.40 16.32
CA ASN A 125 -6.72 -17.59 15.23
C ASN A 125 -5.18 -17.50 15.22
N ARG A 126 -4.49 -18.06 16.22
CA ARG A 126 -3.02 -18.00 16.31
C ARG A 126 -2.35 -19.00 15.38
N ASP A 127 -2.96 -20.17 15.19
CA ASP A 127 -2.42 -21.27 14.38
C ASP A 127 -3.07 -21.37 12.98
N THR A 128 -3.99 -20.47 12.63
CA THR A 128 -4.66 -20.45 11.31
C THR A 128 -4.12 -19.33 10.41
N LYS A 129 -2.81 -19.36 10.15
CA LYS A 129 -2.30 -18.83 8.88
C LYS A 129 -2.30 -19.99 7.87
N LEU A 130 -2.80 -19.70 6.66
CA LEU A 130 -2.70 -20.53 5.43
C LEU A 130 -3.82 -21.55 5.17
N ALA A 131 -5.03 -21.05 4.91
CA ALA A 131 -5.90 -21.46 3.79
C ALA A 131 -7.22 -20.67 3.88
N GLY A 132 -7.63 -20.02 2.78
CA GLY A 132 -8.72 -19.03 2.73
C GLY A 132 -10.15 -19.56 2.96
N GLN A 133 -10.46 -20.13 4.13
CA GLN A 133 -11.82 -20.51 4.52
C GLN A 133 -12.16 -20.17 5.99
N SER A 134 -11.92 -18.93 6.43
CA SER A 134 -12.34 -18.51 7.77
C SER A 134 -13.86 -18.33 7.89
N VAL A 135 -14.41 -18.59 9.07
CA VAL A 135 -15.83 -18.35 9.41
C VAL A 135 -16.22 -16.88 9.20
N GLY A 136 -15.29 -15.94 9.44
CA GLY A 136 -15.48 -14.51 9.16
C GLY A 136 -15.50 -14.17 7.66
N ALA A 137 -14.86 -14.95 6.80
CA ALA A 137 -15.00 -14.82 5.34
C ALA A 137 -16.34 -15.41 4.85
N ARG A 138 -16.86 -16.45 5.51
CA ARG A 138 -18.19 -17.03 5.21
C ARG A 138 -19.33 -16.13 5.67
N LEU A 139 -19.22 -15.50 6.84
CA LEU A 139 -20.18 -14.49 7.32
C LEU A 139 -20.19 -13.25 6.43
N ARG A 140 -19.02 -12.78 5.95
CA ARG A 140 -18.94 -11.68 4.97
C ARG A 140 -19.51 -12.06 3.61
N ARG A 141 -19.26 -13.26 3.10
CA ARG A 141 -19.86 -13.77 1.85
C ARG A 141 -21.38 -13.94 1.97
N TRP A 142 -21.87 -14.40 3.11
CA TRP A 142 -23.30 -14.49 3.39
C TRP A 142 -23.93 -13.09 3.47
N TRP A 143 -23.32 -12.15 4.19
CA TRP A 143 -23.77 -10.76 4.27
C TRP A 143 -23.78 -10.05 2.91
N TRP A 144 -22.78 -10.35 2.05
CA TRP A 144 -22.72 -9.87 0.67
C TRP A 144 -23.80 -10.49 -0.22
N GLY A 145 -24.09 -11.79 -0.05
CA GLY A 145 -25.14 -12.48 -0.81
C GLY A 145 -26.56 -12.05 -0.48
N VAL A 146 -26.80 -11.48 0.71
CA VAL A 146 -28.14 -11.05 1.17
C VAL A 146 -28.48 -9.61 0.76
N ASN A 147 -27.47 -8.78 0.45
CA ASN A 147 -27.69 -7.35 0.16
C ASN A 147 -27.77 -6.99 -1.34
N ASP A 148 -27.55 -7.94 -2.26
CA ASP A 148 -27.76 -7.77 -3.71
C ASP A 148 -27.08 -6.50 -4.30
N TRP A 149 -25.83 -6.25 -3.89
CA TRP A 149 -25.04 -5.15 -4.45
C TRP A 149 -24.55 -5.57 -5.84
N ASN A 150 -24.94 -4.81 -6.87
CA ASN A 150 -24.37 -4.93 -8.20
C ASN A 150 -22.88 -4.54 -8.17
N ILE A 151 -22.03 -5.55 -8.03
CA ILE A 151 -20.60 -5.44 -8.27
C ILE A 151 -20.44 -5.27 -9.79
N PRO A 152 -19.82 -4.19 -10.29
CA PRO A 152 -19.48 -4.11 -11.71
C PRO A 152 -18.59 -5.30 -12.05
N GLU A 153 -18.94 -6.06 -13.09
CA GLU A 153 -18.10 -7.15 -13.61
C GLU A 153 -16.65 -6.68 -13.77
N SER A 154 -15.76 -7.15 -12.91
CA SER A 154 -14.34 -6.83 -12.97
C SER A 154 -13.66 -7.68 -14.04
N LYS A 155 -13.05 -7.02 -15.01
CA LYS A 155 -12.41 -7.64 -16.18
C LYS A 155 -10.87 -7.56 -16.10
N TRP A 156 -10.25 -8.69 -15.70
CA TRP A 156 -9.12 -9.42 -16.31
C TRP A 156 -7.73 -8.76 -16.67
N GLN A 157 -6.61 -9.33 -16.11
CA GLN A 157 -5.41 -10.00 -16.78
C GLN A 157 -4.07 -9.34 -17.28
N LYS A 158 -2.87 -9.67 -16.63
CA LYS A 158 -1.39 -9.88 -17.03
C LYS A 158 -0.17 -8.93 -16.72
N THR A 159 1.11 -9.36 -16.38
CA THR A 159 2.02 -10.54 -16.73
C THR A 159 2.98 -11.18 -15.63
N VAL A 160 3.35 -12.50 -15.77
CA VAL A 160 3.74 -13.58 -14.79
C VAL A 160 3.09 -13.52 -13.42
N PHE A 161 3.43 -12.55 -12.59
CA PHE A 161 2.69 -12.28 -11.35
C PHE A 161 1.58 -11.27 -11.57
N MET A 162 1.74 -10.37 -12.53
CA MET A 162 0.64 -9.51 -12.97
C MET A 162 -0.37 -10.29 -13.84
N THR A 163 -0.17 -11.58 -14.18
CA THR A 163 -1.26 -12.49 -14.67
C THR A 163 -2.25 -12.84 -13.57
N ARG A 164 -1.75 -12.94 -12.33
CA ARG A 164 -2.49 -13.29 -11.12
C ARG A 164 -3.17 -12.07 -10.48
N ARG A 165 -3.87 -11.24 -11.27
CA ARG A 165 -4.48 -9.96 -10.80
C ARG A 165 -5.61 -10.14 -9.79
N ASP A 166 -6.18 -11.33 -9.75
CA ASP A 166 -7.17 -11.73 -8.77
C ASP A 166 -6.56 -11.87 -7.36
N THR A 167 -5.29 -12.29 -7.28
CA THR A 167 -4.60 -12.56 -6.01
C THR A 167 -3.47 -11.58 -5.67
N LEU A 168 -2.87 -10.94 -6.68
CA LEU A 168 -1.72 -10.05 -6.55
C LEU A 168 -1.98 -8.63 -7.06
N GLN A 169 -1.44 -7.65 -6.34
CA GLN A 169 -1.35 -6.26 -6.73
C GLN A 169 0.13 -5.94 -6.99
N THR A 170 0.51 -5.56 -8.21
CA THR A 170 1.92 -5.27 -8.55
C THR A 170 2.18 -3.77 -8.55
N ILE A 171 3.25 -3.34 -7.87
CA ILE A 171 3.73 -1.96 -7.87
C ILE A 171 5.13 -1.94 -8.50
N HIS A 172 5.27 -1.19 -9.59
CA HIS A 172 6.50 -1.15 -10.37
C HIS A 172 7.41 0.02 -9.95
N GLU A 173 8.53 -0.31 -9.34
CA GLU A 173 9.62 0.59 -8.89
C GLU A 173 9.15 1.85 -8.15
N PRO A 174 8.33 1.71 -7.09
CA PRO A 174 7.80 2.86 -6.37
C PRO A 174 8.89 3.66 -5.63
N PHE A 175 9.97 3.04 -5.14
CA PHE A 175 11.03 3.79 -4.45
C PHE A 175 11.87 4.65 -5.41
N GLY A 176 11.85 4.33 -6.71
CA GLY A 176 12.46 5.16 -7.75
C GLY A 176 11.86 6.58 -7.82
N ASP A 177 10.59 6.75 -7.42
CA ASP A 177 9.92 8.05 -7.37
C ASP A 177 10.61 9.00 -6.39
N ALA A 178 10.84 8.52 -5.16
CA ALA A 178 11.55 9.26 -4.13
C ALA A 178 13.04 9.40 -4.47
N TYR A 179 13.66 8.36 -5.03
CA TYR A 179 15.09 8.33 -5.35
C TYR A 179 15.50 9.33 -6.44
N TYR A 180 14.70 9.50 -7.51
CA TYR A 180 15.02 10.36 -8.66
C TYR A 180 14.41 11.75 -8.59
N TYR A 181 13.15 11.86 -8.17
CA TYR A 181 12.35 13.08 -8.39
C TYR A 181 12.01 13.81 -7.09
N GLY A 182 11.85 13.06 -6.01
CA GLY A 182 11.39 13.57 -4.71
C GLY A 182 12.28 14.63 -4.05
N PRO A 183 11.79 15.25 -2.96
CA PRO A 183 12.57 16.17 -2.14
C PRO A 183 13.64 15.45 -1.31
N GLU A 184 13.55 14.12 -1.19
CA GLU A 184 14.50 13.25 -0.48
C GLU A 184 15.40 12.45 -1.44
N ARG A 185 15.47 12.83 -2.71
CA ARG A 185 16.24 12.09 -3.73
C ARG A 185 17.70 11.85 -3.32
N MET A 186 18.20 10.67 -3.67
CA MET A 186 19.63 10.33 -3.60
C MET A 186 20.29 10.39 -4.98
N GLY A 187 19.52 10.14 -6.05
CA GLY A 187 20.00 10.16 -7.41
C GLY A 187 20.28 11.59 -7.91
N ARG A 188 21.43 11.76 -8.57
CA ARG A 188 21.85 13.06 -9.13
C ARG A 188 21.36 13.32 -10.56
N ARG A 189 20.84 12.28 -11.23
CA ARG A 189 20.42 12.31 -12.65
C ARG A 189 19.54 13.50 -13.01
N PHE A 190 18.50 13.76 -12.23
CA PHE A 190 17.55 14.86 -12.46
C PHE A 190 17.71 16.00 -11.44
N GLU A 191 18.85 16.07 -10.76
CA GLU A 191 19.07 17.08 -9.71
C GLU A 191 19.04 18.51 -10.25
N GLY A 192 19.68 18.72 -11.41
CA GLY A 192 19.69 20.01 -12.11
C GLY A 192 18.48 20.26 -13.02
N ASP A 193 17.58 19.28 -13.16
CA ASP A 193 16.44 19.32 -14.09
C ASP A 193 15.10 19.34 -13.34
N GLU A 194 14.76 20.50 -12.77
CA GLU A 194 13.48 20.70 -12.07
C GLU A 194 12.28 20.41 -12.98
N GLU A 195 12.38 20.74 -14.26
CA GLU A 195 11.27 20.55 -15.21
C GLU A 195 10.96 19.05 -15.40
N ALA A 196 11.98 18.20 -15.59
CA ALA A 196 11.81 16.76 -15.65
C ALA A 196 11.23 16.20 -14.34
N ARG A 197 11.68 16.70 -13.18
CA ARG A 197 11.13 16.28 -11.88
C ARG A 197 9.64 16.63 -11.76
N GLN A 198 9.24 17.83 -12.14
CA GLN A 198 7.83 18.24 -12.11
C GLN A 198 6.98 17.45 -13.12
N LYS A 199 7.47 17.28 -14.36
CA LYS A 199 6.79 16.50 -15.41
C LYS A 199 6.61 15.03 -15.06
N SER A 200 7.48 14.47 -14.22
CA SER A 200 7.33 13.08 -13.75
C SER A 200 6.05 12.86 -12.93
N GLY A 201 5.49 13.90 -12.30
CA GLY A 201 4.39 13.78 -11.35
C GLY A 201 4.81 13.32 -9.94
N PHE A 202 6.11 13.10 -9.71
CA PHE A 202 6.65 12.55 -8.47
C PHE A 202 7.58 13.50 -7.72
N ALA A 203 7.66 14.79 -8.10
CA ALA A 203 8.53 15.78 -7.48
C ALA A 203 8.37 15.91 -5.95
N GLU A 204 7.18 15.61 -5.43
CA GLU A 204 6.84 15.68 -4.00
C GLU A 204 6.83 14.29 -3.31
N SER A 205 7.22 13.22 -4.01
CA SER A 205 7.21 11.87 -3.47
C SER A 205 8.36 11.65 -2.48
N THR A 206 8.03 11.34 -1.24
CA THR A 206 8.97 10.96 -0.17
C THR A 206 8.94 9.44 0.04
N TYR A 207 9.98 8.87 0.69
CA TYR A 207 9.97 7.44 1.04
C TYR A 207 8.73 7.07 1.87
N ARG A 208 8.29 7.97 2.75
CA ARG A 208 7.05 7.79 3.51
C ARG A 208 5.81 7.71 2.64
N THR A 209 5.61 8.65 1.72
CA THR A 209 4.43 8.63 0.85
C THR A 209 4.37 7.36 -0.01
N ILE A 210 5.53 6.82 -0.37
CA ILE A 210 5.64 5.54 -1.06
C ILE A 210 5.21 4.37 -0.15
N LEU A 211 5.70 4.32 1.09
CA LEU A 211 5.28 3.30 2.07
C LEU A 211 3.78 3.39 2.41
N ASP A 212 3.24 4.60 2.57
CA ASP A 212 1.81 4.82 2.82
C ASP A 212 0.96 4.32 1.64
N ARG A 213 1.45 4.49 0.40
CA ARG A 213 0.82 3.93 -0.80
C ARG A 213 0.85 2.40 -0.79
N ILE A 214 1.99 1.79 -0.48
CA ILE A 214 2.14 0.34 -0.38
C ILE A 214 1.19 -0.22 0.68
N GLU A 215 1.09 0.43 1.84
CA GLU A 215 0.18 0.03 2.92
C GLU A 215 -1.28 0.08 2.45
N ARG A 216 -1.69 1.19 1.82
CA ARG A 216 -3.04 1.35 1.29
C ARG A 216 -3.37 0.25 0.27
N GLU A 217 -2.49 0.00 -0.70
CA GLU A 217 -2.70 -1.04 -1.71
C GLU A 217 -2.74 -2.44 -1.08
N SER A 218 -1.99 -2.68 0.00
CA SER A 218 -2.04 -3.95 0.75
C SER A 218 -3.36 -4.17 1.51
N SER A 219 -4.05 -3.09 1.88
CA SER A 219 -5.33 -3.17 2.60
C SER A 219 -6.51 -3.59 1.71
N GLU A 220 -6.34 -3.57 0.38
CA GLU A 220 -7.37 -3.91 -0.61
C GLU A 220 -7.59 -5.43 -0.75
N GLY A 221 -6.92 -6.25 0.07
CA GLY A 221 -7.16 -7.69 0.18
C GLY A 221 -6.39 -8.57 -0.81
N LYS A 222 -5.58 -7.96 -1.68
CA LYS A 222 -4.62 -8.66 -2.54
C LYS A 222 -3.23 -8.62 -1.91
N ARG A 223 -2.41 -9.64 -2.18
CA ARG A 223 -1.01 -9.60 -1.79
C ARG A 223 -0.26 -8.63 -2.70
N VAL A 224 0.52 -7.73 -2.11
CA VAL A 224 1.30 -6.75 -2.88
C VAL A 224 2.64 -7.37 -3.28
N LEU A 225 2.99 -7.26 -4.56
CA LEU A 225 4.30 -7.55 -5.11
C LEU A 225 4.94 -6.24 -5.55
N ILE A 226 6.13 -5.95 -5.04
CA ILE A 226 6.89 -4.76 -5.40
C ILE A 226 8.11 -5.20 -6.19
N LYS A 227 8.25 -4.69 -7.40
CA LYS A 227 9.50 -4.80 -8.15
C LYS A 227 10.28 -3.53 -7.89
N ASP A 228 11.46 -3.63 -7.26
CA ASP A 228 12.29 -2.45 -7.04
C ASP A 228 13.79 -2.72 -7.22
N MET A 229 14.58 -1.65 -7.26
CA MET A 229 16.05 -1.74 -7.31
C MET A 229 16.64 -1.41 -5.93
N ALA A 230 17.60 -2.22 -5.47
CA ALA A 230 18.25 -2.00 -4.16
C ALA A 230 18.93 -0.63 -4.06
N GLN A 231 19.43 -0.09 -5.19
CA GLN A 231 20.06 1.24 -5.26
C GLN A 231 19.13 2.39 -4.84
N TYR A 232 17.81 2.19 -4.88
CA TYR A 232 16.89 3.23 -4.43
C TYR A 232 16.81 3.32 -2.91
N LEU A 233 17.28 2.29 -2.19
CA LEU A 233 17.27 2.26 -0.73
C LEU A 233 18.68 2.34 -0.13
N VAL A 234 19.70 1.89 -0.86
CA VAL A 234 21.11 1.89 -0.43
C VAL A 234 21.84 3.08 -1.06
N PRO A 235 22.52 3.93 -0.26
CA PRO A 235 23.27 5.05 -0.81
C PRO A 235 24.38 4.64 -1.78
N PRO A 236 24.61 5.43 -2.86
CA PRO A 236 25.66 5.14 -3.82
C PRO A 236 27.07 5.38 -3.24
N PHE A 237 28.08 4.79 -3.87
CA PHE A 237 29.51 4.99 -3.56
C PHE A 237 29.96 4.56 -2.16
N ASN A 238 29.33 3.55 -1.56
CA ASN A 238 29.61 3.09 -0.18
C ASN A 238 29.47 4.21 0.88
N GLN A 239 28.65 5.23 0.59
CA GLN A 239 28.36 6.26 1.57
C GLN A 239 27.61 5.65 2.76
N HIS A 240 27.85 6.19 3.95
CA HIS A 240 27.12 5.77 5.13
C HIS A 240 25.63 6.08 4.98
N ALA A 241 24.78 5.11 5.34
CA ALA A 241 23.34 5.29 5.28
C ALA A 241 22.83 6.08 6.48
N HIS A 242 22.17 7.19 6.17
CA HIS A 242 21.40 7.99 7.10
C HIS A 242 19.92 7.80 6.77
N LEU A 243 19.05 7.80 7.78
CA LEU A 243 17.63 7.51 7.57
C LEU A 243 16.95 8.62 6.77
N ALA A 244 16.08 8.26 5.83
CA ALA A 244 15.31 9.26 5.09
C ALA A 244 14.54 10.18 6.06
N PRO A 245 14.58 11.52 5.87
CA PRO A 245 13.97 12.47 6.81
C PRO A 245 12.51 12.18 7.14
N SER A 246 11.71 11.76 6.15
CA SER A 246 10.29 11.42 6.28
C SER A 246 10.04 10.17 7.11
N LEU A 247 11.04 9.30 7.29
CA LEU A 247 10.95 8.05 8.03
C LEU A 247 11.40 8.17 9.50
N LEU A 248 11.84 9.37 9.92
CA LEU A 248 12.20 9.60 11.32
C LEU A 248 10.96 9.49 12.22
N LYS A 249 11.02 8.59 13.22
CA LYS A 249 9.99 8.48 14.27
C LYS A 249 10.04 9.74 15.14
N VAL A 250 9.14 10.70 14.88
CA VAL A 250 8.94 11.82 15.82
C VAL A 250 8.30 11.28 17.10
N LYS A 251 9.08 11.18 18.19
CA LYS A 251 8.53 10.98 19.54
C LYS A 251 7.68 12.19 19.92
N ARG A 252 6.37 12.14 19.67
CA ARG A 252 5.38 12.95 20.40
C ARG A 252 5.07 12.24 21.71
N GLY A 253 4.94 13.01 22.79
CA GLY A 253 4.94 12.56 24.18
C GLY A 253 3.99 11.41 24.54
N VAL A 254 4.42 10.72 25.60
CA VAL A 254 3.86 9.58 26.34
C VAL A 254 2.33 9.34 26.18
N GLY A 255 1.98 8.14 25.71
CA GLY A 255 0.66 7.52 25.88
C GLY A 255 -0.10 7.28 24.59
N THR A 256 0.07 6.10 23.97
CA THR A 256 -0.83 5.37 23.01
C THR A 256 -0.05 4.37 22.10
N GLU A 257 1.14 3.91 22.50
CA GLU A 257 1.98 3.08 21.63
C GLU A 257 1.56 1.59 21.54
N GLU A 258 0.75 1.09 22.48
CA GLU A 258 0.46 -0.36 22.56
C GLU A 258 -0.76 -0.80 21.71
N GLU A 259 -1.68 0.09 21.33
CA GLU A 259 -2.92 -0.31 20.64
C GLU A 259 -2.76 -0.50 19.11
N LEU A 260 -1.82 0.21 18.47
CA LEU A 260 -1.68 0.22 17.01
C LEU A 260 -0.85 -0.94 16.45
N ASN A 261 0.06 -1.51 17.24
CA ASN A 261 0.83 -2.71 16.86
C ASN A 261 -0.03 -3.99 16.78
N SER A 262 -1.26 -3.97 17.28
CA SER A 262 -2.15 -5.13 17.34
C SER A 262 -2.89 -5.45 16.02
N LYS A 263 -2.82 -4.58 15.00
CA LYS A 263 -3.66 -4.67 13.78
C LYS A 263 -2.92 -4.98 12.45
N GLY A 264 -1.60 -5.21 12.46
CA GLY A 264 -0.88 -5.68 11.27
C GLY A 264 -0.75 -4.69 10.10
N GLY A 265 -0.94 -3.38 10.33
CA GLY A 265 -0.53 -2.34 9.37
C GLY A 265 0.99 -2.10 9.39
N LEU A 266 1.56 -1.39 8.41
CA LEU A 266 2.99 -1.04 8.33
C LEU A 266 3.47 -0.13 9.47
N GLY A 267 2.59 0.27 10.40
CA GLY A 267 2.97 0.99 11.61
C GLY A 267 3.46 2.41 11.34
N LEU A 268 3.28 2.91 10.11
CA LEU A 268 3.47 4.31 9.78
C LEU A 268 2.31 5.10 10.40
N LYS A 269 2.62 6.03 11.30
CA LYS A 269 1.60 6.93 11.85
C LYS A 269 1.02 7.74 10.69
N THR A 270 -0.29 7.81 10.51
CA THR A 270 -0.90 8.75 9.57
C THR A 270 -0.59 10.18 10.02
N VAL A 271 0.12 10.97 9.20
CA VAL A 271 -0.10 12.43 9.20
C VAL A 271 -1.38 12.64 8.39
N PRO A 272 -2.31 13.52 8.80
CA PRO A 272 -3.52 13.73 8.02
C PRO A 272 -3.17 14.05 6.57
N SER A 273 -3.92 13.42 5.67
CA SER A 273 -4.05 13.72 4.25
C SER A 273 -3.74 15.18 3.95
N ALA A 274 -2.87 15.42 2.96
CA ALA A 274 -2.54 16.73 2.43
C ALA A 274 -3.76 17.40 1.76
N ARG A 275 -4.68 17.91 2.60
CA ARG A 275 -5.58 19.03 2.33
C ARG A 275 -5.84 19.71 3.68
N ASP A 276 -5.48 20.99 3.74
CA ASP A 276 -5.72 21.93 4.83
C ASP A 276 -5.00 21.68 6.16
N SER A 277 -3.80 22.26 6.30
CA SER A 277 -3.52 23.37 7.23
C SER A 277 -2.02 23.57 7.34
N ALA A 278 -1.57 24.77 7.01
CA ALA A 278 -0.22 25.25 7.23
C ALA A 278 0.18 25.05 8.71
N VAL A 279 1.24 24.28 8.94
CA VAL A 279 2.03 24.40 10.16
C VAL A 279 3.35 25.02 9.73
N SER A 280 3.49 26.28 10.11
CA SER A 280 4.65 27.13 9.87
C SER A 280 5.91 26.47 10.43
N ILE A 281 6.82 26.08 9.55
CA ILE A 281 8.23 25.94 9.90
C ILE A 281 8.77 27.36 9.91
N SER A 282 9.28 27.77 11.06
CA SER A 282 9.81 29.10 11.35
C SER A 282 10.82 29.57 10.31
N ASP A 283 10.68 30.84 9.94
CA ASP A 283 11.52 31.65 9.05
C ASP A 283 13.00 31.24 9.02
N ALA A 284 13.44 30.78 7.85
CA ALA A 284 14.79 30.99 7.37
C ALA A 284 14.69 31.87 6.13
N SER A 285 15.06 33.14 6.34
CA SER A 285 15.41 34.18 5.36
C SER A 285 15.41 33.77 3.88
N HIS A 286 14.61 34.49 3.09
CA HIS A 286 14.77 34.64 1.64
C HIS A 286 16.14 35.27 1.32
N GLU A 287 17.16 34.44 1.22
CA GLU A 287 18.34 34.68 0.40
C GLU A 287 18.41 33.55 -0.62
N THR A 288 18.68 33.87 -1.88
CA THR A 288 18.91 32.94 -2.98
C THR A 288 20.21 32.18 -2.77
N ALA A 289 20.25 31.32 -1.75
CA ALA A 289 21.29 30.33 -1.54
C ALA A 289 21.07 29.20 -2.55
N ALA A 290 22.14 28.80 -3.25
CA ALA A 290 22.12 27.62 -4.10
C ALA A 290 21.53 26.44 -3.30
N LYS A 291 20.43 25.86 -3.78
CA LYS A 291 19.76 24.73 -3.12
C LYS A 291 20.78 23.61 -2.94
N LYS A 292 21.25 23.38 -1.70
CA LYS A 292 22.11 22.23 -1.36
C LYS A 292 21.43 20.94 -1.85
N PRO A 293 22.18 19.98 -2.41
CA PRO A 293 21.62 18.66 -2.74
C PRO A 293 20.96 18.06 -1.49
N PRO A 294 19.81 17.37 -1.62
CA PRO A 294 19.08 16.83 -0.47
C PRO A 294 19.80 15.65 0.18
N PHE A 295 20.76 15.03 -0.52
CA PHE A 295 21.60 13.94 -0.01
C PHE A 295 23.09 14.36 -0.04
N PRO A 296 23.95 13.97 0.93
CA PRO A 296 23.67 13.12 2.09
C PRO A 296 22.74 13.78 3.12
N TYR A 297 21.95 12.97 3.82
CA TYR A 297 21.03 13.47 4.84
C TYR A 297 21.76 13.82 6.13
N ASP A 298 21.33 14.90 6.79
CA ASP A 298 21.82 15.33 8.11
C ASP A 298 21.06 14.60 9.27
N THR A 299 20.48 13.43 8.99
CA THR A 299 19.65 12.63 9.92
C THR A 299 20.49 11.56 10.65
N PRO A 300 19.97 10.87 11.68
CA PRO A 300 20.71 9.76 12.30
C PRO A 300 20.87 8.55 11.36
N SER A 301 21.98 7.83 11.52
CA SER A 301 22.18 6.50 10.93
C SER A 301 21.70 5.40 11.87
N GLU A 302 21.28 4.27 11.32
CA GLU A 302 20.98 3.06 12.10
C GLU A 302 22.18 2.09 12.02
N PRO A 303 22.79 1.70 13.15
CA PRO A 303 23.99 0.87 13.14
C PRO A 303 23.83 -0.43 12.34
N GLY A 304 24.71 -0.64 11.37
CA GLY A 304 24.74 -1.84 10.53
C GLY A 304 23.67 -1.90 9.44
N ASN A 305 22.72 -0.96 9.38
CA ASN A 305 21.74 -0.87 8.30
C ASN A 305 22.36 -0.11 7.12
N PRO A 306 22.51 -0.73 5.93
CA PRO A 306 23.04 -0.07 4.74
C PRO A 306 22.00 0.77 4.00
N THR A 307 20.75 0.84 4.48
CA THR A 307 19.66 1.50 3.76
C THR A 307 19.20 2.78 4.45
N VAL A 308 18.53 3.65 3.70
CA VAL A 308 17.85 4.85 4.23
C VAL A 308 16.51 4.54 4.90
N VAL A 309 16.11 3.26 4.96
CA VAL A 309 14.84 2.79 5.52
C VAL A 309 15.09 2.06 6.85
N PRO A 310 14.39 2.41 7.94
CA PRO A 310 14.57 1.73 9.23
C PRO A 310 14.40 0.21 9.15
N LYS A 311 15.20 -0.52 9.92
CA LYS A 311 15.14 -1.99 10.02
C LYS A 311 13.72 -2.50 10.33
N GLU A 312 12.98 -1.81 11.20
CA GLU A 312 11.63 -2.25 11.60
C GLU A 312 10.56 -2.03 10.52
N ILE A 313 10.90 -1.33 9.44
CA ILE A 313 10.08 -1.26 8.23
C ILE A 313 10.49 -2.39 7.29
N LEU A 314 11.80 -2.62 7.11
CA LEU A 314 12.32 -3.69 6.25
C LEU A 314 11.85 -5.08 6.69
N GLU A 315 11.78 -5.35 8.00
CA GLU A 315 11.34 -6.66 8.55
C GLU A 315 9.90 -7.05 8.15
N ARG A 316 9.11 -6.11 7.63
CA ARG A 316 7.71 -6.34 7.23
C ARG A 316 7.57 -6.85 5.80
N PHE A 317 8.65 -6.78 5.02
CA PHE A 317 8.68 -7.25 3.64
C PHE A 317 9.20 -8.68 3.57
N HIS A 318 8.70 -9.41 2.59
CA HIS A 318 9.30 -10.67 2.16
C HIS A 318 10.18 -10.38 0.94
N PHE A 319 11.48 -10.61 1.07
CA PHE A 319 12.45 -10.27 0.02
C PHE A 319 12.74 -11.46 -0.89
N THR A 320 12.78 -11.17 -2.18
CA THR A 320 13.27 -12.07 -3.21
C THR A 320 14.18 -11.27 -4.14
N PHE A 321 15.12 -11.95 -4.81
CA PHE A 321 16.17 -11.29 -5.58
C PHE A 321 16.17 -11.80 -7.01
N LEU A 322 16.44 -10.91 -7.96
CA LEU A 322 16.66 -11.24 -9.37
C LEU A 322 17.97 -10.60 -9.80
N ILE A 323 18.90 -11.42 -10.28
CA ILE A 323 20.20 -10.97 -10.79
C ILE A 323 20.36 -11.36 -12.26
N ARG A 324 21.20 -10.64 -12.97
CA ARG A 324 21.59 -10.94 -14.36
C ARG A 324 23.09 -10.69 -14.50
N HIS A 325 23.78 -11.46 -15.34
CA HIS A 325 25.21 -11.28 -15.54
C HIS A 325 25.54 -9.85 -16.04
N PRO A 326 26.53 -9.15 -15.44
CA PRO A 326 26.88 -7.76 -15.80
C PRO A 326 27.19 -7.56 -17.30
N SER A 327 27.83 -8.52 -17.95
CA SER A 327 28.13 -8.49 -19.40
C SER A 327 26.88 -8.42 -20.30
N HIS A 328 25.69 -8.68 -19.75
CA HIS A 328 24.42 -8.57 -20.47
C HIS A 328 23.60 -7.37 -20.00
N SER A 329 23.57 -7.09 -18.70
CA SER A 329 22.78 -5.98 -18.14
C SER A 329 23.39 -4.61 -18.46
N ILE A 330 24.71 -4.44 -18.31
CA ILE A 330 25.38 -3.14 -18.50
C ILE A 330 25.32 -2.64 -19.93
N PRO A 331 25.68 -3.41 -20.98
CA PRO A 331 25.51 -2.93 -22.35
C PRO A 331 24.04 -2.70 -22.71
N SER A 332 23.10 -3.44 -22.10
CA SER A 332 21.67 -3.18 -22.25
C SER A 332 21.26 -1.85 -21.62
N TYR A 333 21.77 -1.55 -20.42
CA TYR A 333 21.55 -0.28 -19.74
C TYR A 333 22.20 0.89 -20.51
N TYR A 334 23.44 0.73 -20.95
CA TYR A 334 24.15 1.71 -21.78
C TYR A 334 23.35 2.07 -23.03
N ARG A 335 22.76 1.07 -23.71
CA ARG A 335 21.88 1.29 -24.88
C ARG A 335 20.68 2.19 -24.57
N CYS A 336 20.14 2.15 -23.35
CA CYS A 336 19.03 2.99 -22.92
C CYS A 336 19.45 4.45 -22.63
N CYS A 337 20.75 4.74 -22.53
CA CYS A 337 21.29 6.07 -22.22
C CYS A 337 21.80 6.81 -23.47
N ILE A 338 21.67 6.23 -24.66
CA ILE A 338 22.17 6.79 -25.93
C ILE A 338 21.09 6.79 -27.01
N GLU A 339 21.28 7.61 -28.05
CA GLU A 339 20.38 7.63 -29.21
C GLU A 339 20.36 6.27 -29.94
N PRO A 340 19.21 5.86 -30.51
CA PRO A 340 17.93 6.58 -30.56
C PRO A 340 17.02 6.34 -29.34
N LEU A 341 17.36 5.39 -28.44
CA LEU A 341 16.50 5.08 -27.28
C LEU A 341 16.42 6.25 -26.30
N LEU A 342 17.48 7.05 -26.21
CA LEU A 342 17.55 8.23 -25.35
C LEU A 342 16.35 9.19 -25.54
N GLU A 343 15.84 9.34 -26.76
CA GLU A 343 14.70 10.22 -27.04
C GLU A 343 13.43 9.79 -26.29
N ARG A 344 13.29 8.49 -26.02
CA ARG A 344 12.17 7.90 -25.28
C ARG A 344 12.47 7.79 -23.78
N THR A 345 13.68 7.36 -23.44
CA THR A 345 14.04 7.06 -22.05
C THR A 345 14.36 8.32 -21.24
N GLY A 346 14.87 9.38 -21.88
CA GLY A 346 15.37 10.58 -21.20
C GLY A 346 16.54 10.31 -20.24
N PHE A 347 17.21 9.16 -20.36
CA PHE A 347 18.12 8.62 -19.35
C PHE A 347 19.61 8.91 -19.61
N ALA A 348 19.93 10.12 -20.06
CA ALA A 348 21.32 10.56 -20.22
C ALA A 348 21.86 11.20 -18.94
N PRO A 349 23.20 11.19 -18.73
CA PRO A 349 24.16 10.29 -19.38
C PRO A 349 24.07 8.87 -18.79
N PHE A 350 24.81 7.92 -19.38
CA PHE A 350 25.08 6.64 -18.72
C PHE A 350 25.83 6.90 -17.41
N MET A 351 25.34 6.33 -16.30
CA MET A 351 25.92 6.47 -14.96
C MET A 351 26.33 5.08 -14.44
N PRO A 352 27.62 4.73 -14.47
CA PRO A 352 28.10 3.42 -13.99
C PRO A 352 27.66 3.09 -12.56
N GLU A 353 27.51 4.11 -11.71
CA GLU A 353 27.05 3.96 -10.34
C GLU A 353 25.60 3.45 -10.20
N GLU A 354 24.78 3.56 -11.26
CA GLU A 354 23.40 3.04 -11.28
C GLU A 354 23.32 1.58 -11.78
N ALA A 355 24.45 0.86 -11.83
CA ALA A 355 24.46 -0.58 -12.10
C ALA A 355 23.88 -1.40 -10.94
N GLY A 356 24.03 -0.92 -9.69
CA GLY A 356 23.29 -1.41 -8.51
C GLY A 356 23.68 -2.76 -7.92
N TYR A 357 24.71 -3.45 -8.42
CA TYR A 357 25.08 -4.80 -7.94
C TYR A 357 25.65 -4.76 -6.52
N ARG A 358 26.49 -3.77 -6.23
CA ARG A 358 27.10 -3.60 -4.91
C ARG A 358 26.05 -3.26 -3.86
N GLU A 359 25.14 -2.36 -4.20
CA GLU A 359 23.99 -1.97 -3.38
C GLU A 359 23.08 -3.18 -3.09
N LEU A 360 22.81 -4.01 -4.11
CA LEU A 360 22.07 -5.25 -3.96
C LEU A 360 22.76 -6.23 -3.02
N ARG A 361 24.08 -6.41 -3.15
CA ARG A 361 24.87 -7.27 -2.26
C ARG A 361 24.85 -6.77 -0.81
N GLN A 362 25.04 -5.47 -0.58
CA GLN A 362 25.00 -4.89 0.76
C GLN A 362 23.65 -5.09 1.43
N MET A 363 22.57 -4.83 0.69
CA MET A 363 21.22 -5.08 1.16
C MET A 363 21.01 -6.57 1.44
N PHE A 364 21.42 -7.46 0.54
CA PHE A 364 21.33 -8.92 0.73
C PHE A 364 22.04 -9.39 2.00
N ASP A 365 23.30 -8.98 2.20
CA ASP A 365 24.09 -9.37 3.37
C ASP A 365 23.47 -8.87 4.68
N PHE A 366 22.92 -7.65 4.67
CA PHE A 366 22.18 -7.10 5.80
C PHE A 366 20.91 -7.91 6.11
N LEU A 367 20.09 -8.19 5.10
CA LEU A 367 18.86 -8.96 5.26
C LEU A 367 19.14 -10.38 5.77
N LYS A 368 20.17 -11.04 5.20
CA LYS A 368 20.63 -12.38 5.61
C LYS A 368 21.17 -12.37 7.04
N GLY A 369 22.04 -11.42 7.38
CA GLY A 369 22.64 -11.31 8.72
C GLY A 369 21.62 -11.03 9.83
N ASN A 370 20.48 -10.42 9.49
CA ASN A 370 19.40 -10.14 10.42
C ASN A 370 18.29 -11.21 10.42
N GLY A 371 18.39 -12.25 9.59
CA GLY A 371 17.37 -13.31 9.52
C GLY A 371 16.08 -12.90 8.83
N PHE A 372 16.14 -11.91 7.94
CA PHE A 372 15.00 -11.54 7.09
C PHE A 372 14.90 -12.41 5.83
N VAL A 373 16.00 -13.10 5.48
CA VAL A 373 16.06 -14.14 4.45
C VAL A 373 17.03 -15.24 4.91
N GLY A 374 16.76 -16.49 4.50
CA GLY A 374 17.63 -17.63 4.78
C GLY A 374 17.58 -18.15 6.23
N PRO A 375 18.47 -19.08 6.60
CA PRO A 375 19.71 -19.42 5.92
C PRO A 375 19.55 -20.40 4.75
N SER A 376 18.47 -21.18 4.70
CA SER A 376 18.24 -22.19 3.67
C SER A 376 18.04 -21.57 2.29
N VAL A 377 18.67 -22.10 1.25
CA VAL A 377 18.45 -21.63 -0.14
C VAL A 377 17.24 -22.36 -0.75
N CYS A 378 16.42 -21.64 -1.52
CA CYS A 378 15.17 -22.08 -2.15
C CYS A 378 15.33 -23.19 -3.23
N SER A 379 16.38 -24.02 -3.20
CA SER A 379 16.58 -25.09 -4.19
C SER A 379 17.40 -26.25 -3.67
N ASN A 380 18.25 -26.01 -2.69
CA ASN A 380 19.28 -26.95 -2.30
C ASN A 380 19.21 -27.23 -0.80
N ASP A 381 19.78 -28.35 -0.35
CA ASP A 381 20.14 -28.58 1.05
C ASP A 381 21.26 -27.63 1.55
N LEU A 382 21.65 -26.66 0.71
CA LEU A 382 22.59 -25.61 1.06
C LEU A 382 21.96 -24.67 2.10
N LYS A 383 22.72 -24.47 3.18
CA LYS A 383 22.46 -23.45 4.20
C LYS A 383 23.55 -22.41 4.14
N ALA A 384 23.17 -21.17 3.90
CA ALA A 384 24.03 -20.02 4.09
C ALA A 384 24.33 -19.78 5.58
N GLU A 385 25.35 -19.00 5.88
CA GLU A 385 25.55 -18.50 7.24
C GLU A 385 24.51 -17.43 7.59
N GLY A 386 23.83 -17.60 8.72
CA GLY A 386 22.84 -16.66 9.23
C GLY A 386 21.96 -17.27 10.33
N PRO A 387 21.15 -16.46 11.01
CA PRO A 387 20.19 -16.94 11.99
C PRO A 387 19.03 -17.69 11.31
N GLU A 388 18.58 -18.78 11.93
CA GLU A 388 17.41 -19.55 11.47
C GLU A 388 16.14 -18.68 11.52
N SER A 389 15.52 -18.43 10.36
CA SER A 389 14.31 -17.58 10.25
C SER A 389 13.06 -18.31 9.76
N GLY A 390 13.22 -19.55 9.26
CA GLY A 390 12.16 -20.27 8.56
C GLY A 390 11.80 -19.70 7.18
N LEU A 391 12.46 -18.63 6.74
CA LEU A 391 12.34 -18.07 5.39
C LEU A 391 13.51 -18.56 4.52
N GLU A 392 13.23 -18.95 3.28
CA GLU A 392 14.28 -19.37 2.35
C GLU A 392 14.89 -18.16 1.62
N ILE A 393 16.15 -18.29 1.21
CA ILE A 393 16.78 -17.37 0.26
C ILE A 393 16.22 -17.66 -1.13
N CYS A 394 15.38 -16.76 -1.63
CA CYS A 394 14.84 -16.79 -2.99
C CYS A 394 15.62 -15.84 -3.90
N LEU A 395 16.62 -16.35 -4.60
CA LEU A 395 17.42 -15.57 -5.56
C LEU A 395 17.36 -16.25 -6.93
N ILE A 396 16.92 -15.51 -7.94
CA ILE A 396 16.80 -15.98 -9.32
C ILE A 396 17.95 -15.39 -10.13
N ASP A 397 18.72 -16.25 -10.82
CA ASP A 397 19.59 -15.80 -11.90
C ASP A 397 18.80 -15.78 -13.22
N ALA A 398 18.94 -14.69 -13.97
CA ALA A 398 18.18 -14.48 -15.20
C ALA A 398 18.57 -15.46 -16.31
N ASP A 399 19.82 -15.91 -16.40
CA ASP A 399 20.21 -16.92 -17.39
C ASP A 399 19.62 -18.28 -17.03
N ASP A 400 19.63 -18.64 -15.75
CA ASP A 400 19.01 -19.89 -15.25
C ASP A 400 17.49 -19.87 -15.45
N LEU A 401 16.82 -18.74 -15.19
CA LEU A 401 15.39 -18.54 -15.48
C LEU A 401 15.07 -18.67 -16.97
N LEU A 402 15.95 -18.18 -17.85
CA LEU A 402 15.73 -18.29 -19.30
C LEU A 402 16.05 -19.69 -19.84
N ASP A 403 16.92 -20.45 -19.17
CA ASP A 403 17.22 -21.84 -19.51
C ASP A 403 16.09 -22.79 -19.06
N ASP A 404 15.52 -22.62 -17.87
CA ASP A 404 14.35 -23.38 -17.38
C ASP A 404 13.31 -22.48 -16.65
N PRO A 405 12.45 -21.76 -17.41
CA PRO A 405 11.43 -20.90 -16.82
C PRO A 405 10.45 -21.62 -15.91
N GLU A 406 10.02 -22.83 -16.29
CA GLU A 406 9.00 -23.57 -15.53
C GLU A 406 9.56 -24.09 -14.20
N GLY A 407 10.74 -24.71 -14.23
CA GLY A 407 11.39 -25.23 -13.04
C GLY A 407 11.65 -24.14 -12.01
N ILE A 408 12.25 -23.03 -12.44
CA ILE A 408 12.61 -21.90 -11.57
C ILE A 408 11.34 -21.25 -11.00
N MET A 409 10.33 -20.97 -11.84
CA MET A 409 9.10 -20.34 -11.38
C MET A 409 8.29 -21.24 -10.44
N ARG A 410 8.27 -22.55 -10.67
CA ARG A 410 7.62 -23.52 -9.78
C ARG A 410 8.24 -23.49 -8.39
N ARG A 411 9.58 -23.51 -8.31
CA ARG A 411 10.34 -23.48 -7.06
C ARG A 411 10.18 -22.14 -6.33
N TYR A 412 10.28 -21.04 -7.05
CA TYR A 412 10.03 -19.69 -6.53
C TYR A 412 8.62 -19.58 -5.93
N CYS A 413 7.60 -19.96 -6.70
CA CYS A 413 6.19 -19.93 -6.29
C CYS A 413 5.95 -20.74 -5.01
N GLN A 414 6.51 -21.94 -4.92
CA GLN A 414 6.42 -22.78 -3.72
C GLN A 414 6.98 -22.07 -2.49
N SER A 415 8.15 -21.44 -2.59
CA SER A 415 8.81 -20.80 -1.46
C SER A 415 8.09 -19.54 -0.99
N VAL A 416 7.63 -18.72 -1.93
CA VAL A 416 6.90 -17.49 -1.59
C VAL A 416 5.45 -17.76 -1.19
N GLY A 417 4.95 -19.00 -1.33
CA GLY A 417 3.57 -19.37 -1.00
C GLY A 417 2.55 -18.91 -2.04
N ILE A 418 2.87 -19.04 -3.32
CA ILE A 418 1.99 -18.81 -4.46
C ILE A 418 1.84 -20.14 -5.21
N ASP A 419 0.61 -20.55 -5.51
CA ASP A 419 0.39 -21.72 -6.37
C ASP A 419 0.90 -21.44 -7.78
N PHE A 420 1.76 -22.32 -8.31
CA PHE A 420 2.25 -22.22 -9.67
C PHE A 420 1.24 -22.78 -10.67
N GLU A 421 0.96 -22.03 -11.73
CA GLU A 421 0.14 -22.43 -12.87
C GLU A 421 0.95 -22.23 -14.15
N PRO A 422 1.03 -23.20 -15.08
CA PRO A 422 1.76 -23.05 -16.34
C PRO A 422 1.35 -21.81 -17.16
N GLU A 423 0.09 -21.40 -17.04
CA GLU A 423 -0.49 -20.21 -17.67
C GLU A 423 0.18 -18.90 -17.22
N MET A 424 0.88 -18.90 -16.07
CA MET A 424 1.69 -17.76 -15.64
C MET A 424 2.77 -17.40 -16.66
N LEU A 425 3.26 -18.37 -17.42
CA LEU A 425 4.29 -18.18 -18.43
C LEU A 425 3.75 -17.71 -19.79
N ILE A 426 2.43 -17.49 -19.92
CA ILE A 426 1.77 -17.18 -21.20
C ILE A 426 0.87 -15.95 -21.10
N TRP A 427 1.12 -14.94 -21.95
CA TRP A 427 0.41 -13.67 -21.96
C TRP A 427 0.03 -13.15 -23.34
N ASP A 428 -0.20 -14.05 -24.31
CA ASP A 428 -0.60 -13.75 -25.68
C ASP A 428 -2.07 -13.26 -25.84
N ASP A 429 -2.45 -12.21 -25.11
CA ASP A 429 -3.74 -11.56 -25.28
C ASP A 429 -3.63 -10.02 -25.29
N LYS A 430 -4.55 -9.38 -26.02
CA LYS A 430 -4.47 -7.93 -26.26
C LYS A 430 -4.57 -7.11 -24.97
N LYS A 431 -5.37 -7.56 -24.00
CA LYS A 431 -5.59 -6.85 -22.72
C LYS A 431 -4.37 -6.96 -21.81
N ALA A 432 -3.72 -8.12 -21.82
CA ALA A 432 -2.44 -8.34 -21.19
C ALA A 432 -1.39 -7.34 -21.69
N HIS A 433 -1.26 -7.19 -23.01
CA HIS A 433 -0.31 -6.27 -23.60
C HIS A 433 -0.65 -4.80 -23.33
N GLU A 434 -1.92 -4.40 -23.39
CA GLU A 434 -2.36 -3.03 -23.08
C GLU A 434 -2.05 -2.62 -21.64
N PHE A 435 -2.28 -3.51 -20.68
CA PHE A 435 -1.93 -3.23 -19.29
C PHE A 435 -0.43 -3.33 -19.01
N ALA A 436 0.29 -4.28 -19.61
CA ALA A 436 1.75 -4.32 -19.50
C ALA A 436 2.35 -2.98 -19.95
N ARG A 437 1.88 -2.43 -21.08
CA ARG A 437 2.26 -1.08 -21.53
C ARG A 437 1.94 0.00 -20.50
N SER A 438 0.77 -0.06 -19.84
CA SER A 438 0.41 0.95 -18.84
C SER A 438 1.30 0.89 -17.60
N GLN A 439 1.65 -0.31 -17.12
CA GLN A 439 2.50 -0.50 -15.93
C GLN A 439 3.97 -0.18 -16.20
N PHE A 440 4.47 -0.49 -17.39
CA PHE A 440 5.84 -0.17 -17.79
C PHE A 440 6.01 1.24 -18.37
N SER A 441 4.91 2.01 -18.53
CA SER A 441 4.94 3.36 -19.13
C SER A 441 5.90 4.33 -18.46
N LYS A 442 6.12 4.19 -17.14
CA LYS A 442 7.09 4.98 -16.36
C LYS A 442 8.52 4.85 -16.90
N TRP A 443 8.87 3.69 -17.44
CA TRP A 443 10.20 3.36 -17.95
C TRP A 443 10.12 3.02 -19.44
N ASP A 444 9.61 3.96 -20.24
CA ASP A 444 9.47 3.78 -21.68
C ASP A 444 10.83 3.49 -22.35
N GLY A 445 10.85 2.49 -23.24
CA GLY A 445 12.07 2.04 -23.93
C GLY A 445 12.95 1.07 -23.13
N PHE A 446 12.72 0.82 -21.84
CA PHE A 446 13.46 -0.17 -21.05
C PHE A 446 12.89 -1.59 -21.16
N HIS A 447 11.57 -1.71 -21.39
CA HIS A 447 10.84 -2.98 -21.29
C HIS A 447 10.21 -3.44 -22.61
N ASP A 448 10.58 -2.83 -23.74
CA ASP A 448 9.97 -3.10 -25.06
C ASP A 448 9.98 -4.60 -25.42
N ASP A 449 11.08 -5.29 -25.14
CA ASP A 449 11.22 -6.72 -25.45
C ASP A 449 10.20 -7.55 -24.64
N ALA A 450 10.03 -7.23 -23.35
CA ALA A 450 9.06 -7.89 -22.48
C ALA A 450 7.61 -7.53 -22.87
N ILE A 451 7.33 -6.25 -23.18
CA ILE A 451 6.02 -5.75 -23.59
C ILE A 451 5.53 -6.40 -24.88
N ASN A 452 6.45 -6.66 -25.82
CA ASN A 452 6.13 -7.23 -27.13
C ASN A 452 6.20 -8.77 -27.17
N SER A 453 6.74 -9.39 -26.11
CA SER A 453 6.72 -10.83 -25.94
C SER A 453 5.31 -11.35 -25.65
N LYS A 454 5.12 -12.66 -25.81
CA LYS A 454 3.83 -13.35 -25.62
C LYS A 454 3.88 -14.46 -24.58
N ASP A 455 5.09 -14.90 -24.23
CA ASP A 455 5.35 -15.98 -23.31
C ASP A 455 6.80 -15.92 -22.80
N LEU A 456 7.08 -16.70 -21.75
CA LEU A 456 8.42 -17.03 -21.29
C LEU A 456 8.69 -18.50 -21.58
N LYS A 457 9.44 -18.76 -22.65
CA LYS A 457 9.85 -20.12 -23.05
C LYS A 457 11.35 -20.33 -22.84
N PRO A 458 11.78 -21.59 -22.60
CA PRO A 458 13.19 -21.94 -22.61
C PRO A 458 13.88 -21.41 -23.88
N ARG A 459 15.02 -20.75 -23.71
CA ARG A 459 15.76 -20.22 -24.86
C ARG A 459 16.28 -21.34 -25.76
N GLN A 460 16.12 -21.19 -27.08
CA GLN A 460 16.54 -22.22 -28.05
C GLN A 460 18.06 -22.26 -28.29
N HIS A 461 18.75 -21.14 -28.08
CA HIS A 461 20.19 -21.02 -28.27
C HIS A 461 20.83 -20.36 -27.05
N LYS A 462 21.86 -21.00 -26.47
CA LYS A 462 22.71 -20.36 -25.45
C LYS A 462 23.69 -19.42 -26.15
N HIS A 463 23.70 -18.15 -25.77
CA HIS A 463 24.69 -17.20 -26.28
C HIS A 463 26.06 -17.46 -25.62
N SER A 464 26.87 -18.35 -26.19
CA SER A 464 28.23 -18.62 -25.73
C SER A 464 29.25 -17.67 -26.38
N LYS A 465 29.03 -16.36 -26.30
CA LYS A 465 30.04 -15.40 -26.77
C LYS A 465 31.18 -15.32 -25.77
N THR A 466 32.41 -15.29 -26.25
CA THR A 466 33.57 -15.05 -25.38
C THR A 466 33.63 -13.57 -24.98
N PRO A 467 34.29 -13.21 -23.86
CA PRO A 467 34.46 -11.80 -23.47
C PRO A 467 35.09 -10.94 -24.59
N ALA A 468 36.07 -11.49 -25.32
CA ALA A 468 36.69 -10.80 -26.45
C ALA A 468 35.74 -10.53 -27.62
N GLN A 469 34.83 -11.48 -27.90
CA GLN A 469 33.78 -11.30 -28.91
C GLN A 469 32.78 -10.23 -28.48
N MET A 470 32.33 -10.27 -27.21
CA MET A 470 31.42 -9.26 -26.68
C MET A 470 32.04 -7.85 -26.76
N TYR A 471 33.29 -7.70 -26.34
CA TYR A 471 33.99 -6.42 -26.42
C TYR A 471 34.12 -5.92 -27.86
N SER A 472 34.45 -6.79 -28.80
CA SER A 472 34.56 -6.43 -30.22
C SER A 472 33.22 -5.95 -30.80
N GLU A 473 32.11 -6.59 -30.43
CA GLU A 473 30.77 -6.13 -30.81
C GLU A 473 30.42 -4.76 -30.18
N TRP A 474 30.85 -4.50 -28.94
CA TRP A 474 30.63 -3.19 -28.31
C TRP A 474 31.46 -2.11 -29.01
N VAL A 475 32.70 -2.40 -29.40
CA VAL A 475 33.54 -1.46 -30.16
C VAL A 475 32.91 -1.15 -31.50
N GLU A 476 32.41 -2.16 -32.21
CA GLU A 476 31.73 -1.99 -33.50
C GLU A 476 30.45 -1.15 -33.36
N LYS A 477 29.66 -1.42 -32.32
CA LYS A 477 28.33 -0.81 -32.14
C LYS A 477 28.36 0.58 -31.51
N TYR A 478 29.26 0.81 -30.56
CA TYR A 478 29.27 1.99 -29.71
C TYR A 478 30.57 2.81 -29.79
N GLY A 479 31.59 2.30 -30.48
CA GLY A 479 32.93 2.88 -30.49
C GLY A 479 33.77 2.44 -29.30
N ARG A 480 35.10 2.66 -29.41
CA ARG A 480 36.08 2.16 -28.43
C ARG A 480 35.91 2.75 -27.03
N GLU A 481 35.70 4.07 -26.92
CA GLU A 481 35.56 4.72 -25.62
C GLU A 481 34.35 4.19 -24.83
N ALA A 482 33.22 4.03 -25.51
CA ALA A 482 32.02 3.44 -24.93
C ALA A 482 32.23 1.97 -24.53
N ALA A 483 32.88 1.18 -25.39
CA ALA A 483 33.20 -0.21 -25.10
C ALA A 483 34.15 -0.36 -23.89
N ASP A 484 35.14 0.51 -23.77
CA ASP A 484 36.07 0.55 -22.64
C ASP A 484 35.34 0.91 -21.33
N MET A 485 34.39 1.84 -21.39
CA MET A 485 33.55 2.20 -20.26
C MET A 485 32.62 1.04 -19.85
N ILE A 486 31.92 0.42 -20.81
CA ILE A 486 31.08 -0.76 -20.56
C ILE A 486 31.91 -1.87 -19.93
N GLN A 487 33.08 -2.20 -20.50
CA GLN A 487 33.96 -3.26 -19.99
C GLN A 487 34.39 -2.97 -18.56
N ARG A 488 34.81 -1.73 -18.26
CA ARG A 488 35.20 -1.33 -16.90
C ARG A 488 34.04 -1.51 -15.92
N THR A 489 32.85 -1.04 -16.26
CA THR A 489 31.67 -1.20 -15.39
C THR A 489 31.30 -2.68 -15.22
N VAL A 490 31.48 -3.52 -16.25
CA VAL A 490 31.29 -4.98 -16.14
C VAL A 490 32.26 -5.55 -15.11
N ASP A 491 33.56 -5.28 -15.27
CA ASP A 491 34.61 -5.81 -14.40
C ASP A 491 34.41 -5.38 -12.94
N GLU A 492 33.93 -4.16 -12.70
CA GLU A 492 33.64 -3.63 -11.37
C GLU A 492 32.46 -4.33 -10.66
N ASN A 493 31.52 -4.94 -11.40
CA ASN A 493 30.29 -5.52 -10.86
C ASN A 493 30.25 -7.06 -10.90
N VAL A 494 31.15 -7.71 -11.65
CA VAL A 494 31.18 -9.19 -11.78
C VAL A 494 31.39 -9.89 -10.43
N ALA A 495 32.28 -9.38 -9.57
CA ALA A 495 32.56 -10.02 -8.28
C ALA A 495 31.32 -10.02 -7.35
N ASP A 496 30.50 -8.96 -7.38
CA ASP A 496 29.28 -8.88 -6.59
C ASP A 496 28.18 -9.79 -7.18
N TYR A 497 28.10 -9.89 -8.50
CA TYR A 497 27.23 -10.86 -9.18
C TYR A 497 27.60 -12.31 -8.83
N GLU A 498 28.88 -12.70 -8.94
CA GLU A 498 29.35 -14.06 -8.66
C GLU A 498 29.12 -14.46 -7.20
N TYR A 499 29.26 -13.51 -6.26
CA TYR A 499 28.92 -13.72 -4.87
C TYR A 499 27.42 -14.04 -4.70
N LEU A 500 26.54 -13.20 -5.26
CA LEU A 500 25.09 -13.38 -5.16
C LEU A 500 24.63 -14.69 -5.84
N LYS A 501 25.26 -15.05 -6.96
CA LYS A 501 24.94 -16.27 -7.72
C LYS A 501 25.10 -17.56 -6.91
N GLN A 502 25.95 -17.58 -5.88
CA GLN A 502 26.11 -18.75 -5.00
C GLN A 502 24.83 -19.12 -4.24
N PHE A 503 23.88 -18.19 -4.15
CA PHE A 503 22.60 -18.38 -3.47
C PHE A 503 21.42 -18.53 -4.45
N ALA A 504 21.69 -18.66 -5.75
CA ALA A 504 20.65 -18.76 -6.76
C ALA A 504 19.85 -20.07 -6.65
N ILE A 505 18.61 -20.03 -7.11
CA ILE A 505 17.76 -21.21 -7.28
C ILE A 505 18.36 -22.07 -8.38
N HIS A 506 18.61 -23.34 -8.07
CA HIS A 506 18.98 -24.37 -9.03
C HIS A 506 17.86 -25.40 -9.17
N VAL A 507 17.65 -25.95 -10.36
CA VAL A 507 16.61 -26.94 -10.66
C VAL A 507 17.20 -28.13 -11.40
#